data_AF-A0A2W6BL39-F1
#
_entry.id   AF-A0A2W6BL39-F1
#
_cell.length_a   1.000
_cell.length_b   1.000
_cell.length_c   1.000
_cell.angle_alpha   90.00
_cell.angle_beta   90.00
_cell.angle_gamma   90.00
#
_symmetry.space_group_name_H-M   'P 1'
#
loop_
_entity.id
_entity.type
_entity.pdbx_description
1 polymer ?
#
loop_
_entity_poly.entity_id
_entity_poly.type
_entity_poly.pdbx_seq_one_letter_code
_entity_poly.pdbx_strand_id
1 'polypeptide(L)' 'MTVQIAVRLPNDLVTYVDRQVQSGLASSRAAAVARALELQRRREIAERDAAIYLAHGEVEEFEPMIAHLSGSHLDLD' A
#
# COMPACT_ATOMS: atom_id res chain seq x y z
N MET A 1 20.18 -0.36 9.54
CA MET A 1 21.19 0.62 9.10
C MET A 1 20.54 1.55 8.08
N THR A 2 20.94 2.82 8.04
CA THR A 2 20.44 3.80 7.06
C THR A 2 21.61 4.30 6.20
N VAL A 3 21.33 4.64 4.95
CA VAL A 3 22.29 5.26 4.02
C VAL A 3 21.78 6.64 3.68
N GLN A 4 22.67 7.64 3.69
CA GLN A 4 22.33 9.00 3.27
C GLN A 4 22.59 9.16 1.78
N ILE A 5 21.62 9.74 1.07
CA ILE A 5 21.70 10.02 -0.36
C ILE A 5 21.31 11.49 -0.62
N ALA A 6 21.88 12.10 -1.65
CA ALA A 6 21.45 13.40 -2.14
C ALA A 6 20.47 13.20 -3.30
N VAL A 7 19.24 13.70 -3.16
CA VAL A 7 18.18 13.56 -4.17
C VAL A 7 17.71 14.94 -4.59
N ARG A 8 17.53 15.14 -5.90
CA ARG A 8 16.88 16.34 -6.42
C ARG A 8 15.38 16.11 -6.41
N LEU A 9 14.65 16.97 -5.71
CA LEU A 9 13.19 16.95 -5.65
C LEU A 9 12.65 18.29 -6.14
N PRO A 10 11.46 18.29 -6.77
CA PRO A 10 10.69 19.51 -7.00
C PRO A 10 10.51 20.35 -5.73
N ASN A 11 10.59 21.67 -5.86
CA ASN A 11 10.57 22.61 -4.73
C ASN A 11 9.28 22.51 -3.90
N ASP A 12 8.16 22.23 -4.55
CA ASP A 12 6.85 22.01 -3.94
C ASP A 12 6.86 20.75 -3.04
N LEU A 13 7.49 19.66 -3.47
CA LEU A 13 7.64 18.46 -2.65
C LEU A 13 8.54 18.70 -1.43
N VAL A 14 9.62 19.47 -1.59
CA VAL A 14 10.46 19.87 -0.45
C VAL A 14 9.66 20.70 0.55
N THR A 15 8.88 21.66 0.05
CA THR A 15 8.00 22.50 0.88
C THR A 15 6.94 21.68 1.62
N TYR A 16 6.37 20.67 0.95
CA TYR A 16 5.43 19.74 1.56
C TYR A 16 6.07 18.95 2.71
N VAL A 17 7.27 18.40 2.50
CA VAL A 17 8.02 17.68 3.53
C VAL A 17 8.35 18.60 4.71
N ASP A 18 8.76 19.83 4.44
CA ASP A 18 9.07 20.81 5.48
C ASP A 18 7.88 21.15 6.35
N ARG A 19 6.71 21.34 5.72
CA ARG A 19 5.47 21.60 6.45
C ARG A 19 5.10 20.45 7.38
N GLN A 20 5.32 19.20 6.98
CA GLN A 20 5.05 18.04 7.85
C GLN A 20 5.97 18.00 9.07
N VAL A 21 7.22 18.40 8.92
CA VAL A 21 8.15 18.49 10.05
C VAL A 21 7.75 19.65 10.97
N GLN A 22 7.46 20.83 10.40
CA GLN A 22 7.04 22.00 11.17
C GLN A 22 5.73 21.77 11.94
N SER A 23 4.78 21.02 11.37
CA SER A 23 3.53 20.68 12.03
C SER A 23 3.64 19.52 13.02
N GLY A 24 4.85 18.97 13.22
CA GLY A 24 5.09 17.83 14.12
C GLY A 24 4.56 16.48 13.61
N LEU A 25 4.09 16.40 12.36
CA LEU A 25 3.60 15.15 11.75
C LEU A 25 4.74 14.17 11.45
N ALA A 26 5.98 14.68 11.35
CA ALA A 26 7.19 13.89 11.20
C ALA A 26 8.32 14.45 12.07
N SER A 27 9.11 13.57 12.67
CA SER A 27 10.26 13.95 13.51
C SER A 27 11.45 14.49 12.71
N SER A 28 11.50 14.25 11.41
CA SER A 28 12.54 14.76 10.50
C SER A 28 12.09 14.67 9.04
N ARG A 29 12.78 15.37 8.13
CA ARG A 29 12.57 15.27 6.68
C ARG A 29 12.75 13.83 6.18
N ALA A 30 13.78 13.15 6.68
CA ALA A 30 14.05 11.75 6.35
C ALA A 30 12.91 10.83 6.80
N ALA A 31 12.35 11.04 8.00
CA ALA A 31 11.21 10.28 8.48
C ALA A 31 9.95 10.51 7.63
N ALA A 32 9.68 11.76 7.22
CA ALA A 32 8.58 12.09 6.31
C ALA A 32 8.73 11.38 4.95
N VAL A 33 9.93 11.44 4.35
CA VAL A 33 10.21 10.78 3.07
C VAL A 33 10.14 9.26 3.20
N ALA A 34 10.74 8.68 4.23
CA ALA A 34 10.70 7.24 4.46
C ALA A 34 9.27 6.72 4.63
N ARG A 35 8.42 7.45 5.37
CA ARG A 35 7.00 7.11 5.53
C ARG A 35 6.26 7.13 4.20
N ALA A 36 6.48 8.16 3.38
CA ALA A 36 5.86 8.27 2.06
C ALA A 36 6.29 7.12 1.14
N LEU A 37 7.57 6.77 1.14
CA LEU A 37 8.11 5.67 0.34
C LEU A 37 7.57 4.30 0.78
N GLU A 38 7.42 4.06 2.08
CA GLU A 38 6.85 2.79 2.57
C GLU A 38 5.37 2.65 2.21
N LEU A 39 4.60 3.73 2.26
CA LEU A 39 3.20 3.72 1.81
C LEU A 39 3.11 3.39 0.31
N GLN A 40 3.99 3.99 -0.50
CA GLN A 40 4.06 3.70 -1.92
C GLN A 40 4.46 2.24 -2.19
N ARG A 41 5.47 1.72 -1.48
CA ARG A 41 5.90 0.32 -1.60
C ARG A 41 4.77 -0.66 -1.30
N ARG A 42 4.01 -0.41 -0.23
CA ARG A 42 2.86 -1.25 0.15
C ARG A 42 1.78 -1.25 -0.92
N ARG A 43 1.52 -0.08 -1.53
CA ARG A 43 0.57 0.05 -2.63
C ARG A 43 0.99 -0.74 -3.86
N GLU A 44 2.26 -0.63 -4.26
CA GLU A 44 2.79 -1.35 -5.42
C GLU A 44 2.77 -2.87 -5.25
N ILE A 45 2.98 -3.37 -4.02
CA ILE A 45 2.86 -4.79 -3.71
C ILE A 45 1.42 -5.26 -3.87
N ALA A 46 0.47 -4.53 -3.27
CA ALA A 46 -0.95 -4.89 -3.38
C ALA A 46 -1.44 -4.86 -4.84
N GLU A 47 -1.01 -3.88 -5.63
CA GLU A 47 -1.33 -3.78 -7.06
C GLU A 47 -0.71 -4.95 -7.86
N ARG A 48 0.54 -5.33 -7.57
CA ARG A 48 1.19 -6.48 -8.20
C ARG A 48 0.49 -7.79 -7.85
N ASP A 49 0.14 -7.98 -6.59
CA ASP A 49 -0.53 -9.20 -6.12
C ASP A 49 -1.92 -9.32 -6.75
N ALA A 50 -2.70 -8.23 -6.79
CA ALA A 50 -3.99 -8.20 -7.49
C ALA A 50 -3.86 -8.57 -8.98
N ALA A 51 -2.82 -8.08 -9.65
CA ALA A 51 -2.55 -8.44 -11.05
C ALA A 51 -2.21 -9.93 -11.21
N ILE A 52 -1.50 -10.53 -10.26
CA ILE A 52 -1.22 -11.99 -10.25
C ILE A 52 -2.51 -12.78 -10.05
N TYR A 53 -3.35 -12.40 -9.07
CA TYR A 53 -4.63 -13.08 -8.83
C TYR A 53 -5.57 -13.00 -10.05
N LEU A 54 -5.63 -11.85 -10.71
CA LEU A 54 -6.41 -11.69 -11.95
C LEU A 54 -5.85 -12.54 -13.10
N ALA A 55 -4.53 -12.65 -13.22
CA ALA A 55 -3.88 -13.43 -14.27
C ALA A 55 -4.01 -14.95 -14.09
N HIS A 56 -4.20 -15.43 -12.86
CA HIS A 56 -4.44 -16.84 -12.54
C HIS A 56 -5.94 -17.16 -12.39
N GLY A 57 -6.80 -16.23 -12.81
CA GLY A 57 -8.25 -16.31 -12.64
C GLY A 57 -8.92 -17.30 -13.58
N GLU A 58 -8.82 -18.59 -13.28
CA GLU A 58 -9.99 -19.49 -13.20
C GLU A 58 -9.68 -20.50 -12.09
N VAL A 59 -10.37 -20.34 -10.96
CA VAL A 59 -10.28 -21.26 -9.83
C VAL A 59 -11.50 -22.15 -9.87
N GLU A 60 -11.54 -23.04 -10.88
CA GLU A 60 -12.50 -24.17 -10.94
C GLU A 60 -12.49 -24.95 -9.61
N GLU A 61 -11.37 -24.95 -8.87
CA GLU A 61 -11.25 -25.57 -7.55
C GLU A 61 -12.09 -24.91 -6.44
N PHE A 62 -12.43 -23.63 -6.56
CA PHE A 62 -13.26 -22.93 -5.56
C PHE A 62 -14.75 -22.98 -5.88
N GLU A 63 -15.15 -23.47 -7.06
CA GLU A 63 -16.54 -23.68 -7.43
C GLU A 63 -17.33 -24.53 -6.41
N PRO A 64 -16.82 -25.69 -5.92
CA PRO A 64 -17.52 -26.45 -4.88
C PRO A 64 -17.65 -25.69 -3.55
N MET A 65 -16.72 -24.78 -3.25
CA MET A 65 -16.79 -23.93 -2.05
C MET A 65 -17.82 -22.80 -2.22
N ILE A 66 -17.88 -22.15 -3.40
CA ILE A 66 -18.87 -21.12 -3.73
C ILE A 66 -20.28 -21.70 -3.70
N ALA A 67 -20.48 -22.91 -4.23
CA ALA A 67 -21.76 -23.60 -4.18
C ALA A 67 -22.20 -23.89 -2.73
N HIS A 68 -21.28 -24.28 -1.86
CA HIS A 68 -21.57 -24.51 -0.45
C HIS A 68 -21.93 -23.22 0.30
N LEU A 69 -21.17 -22.13 0.07
CA LEU A 69 -21.39 -20.83 0.72
C LEU A 69 -22.67 -20.13 0.23
N SER A 70 -23.07 -20.34 -1.03
CA SER A 70 -24.30 -19.78 -1.59
C SER A 70 -25.57 -20.51 -1.09
N GLY A 71 -25.41 -21.77 -0.63
CA GLY A 71 -26.49 -22.57 -0.04
C GLY A 71 -26.68 -22.35 1.46
N SER A 72 -25.63 -21.93 2.17
CA SER A 72 -25.74 -21.43 3.54
C SER A 72 -26.20 -19.98 3.50
N HIS A 73 -27.49 -19.74 3.72
CA HIS A 73 -27.98 -18.42 4.11
C HIS A 73 -27.07 -17.92 5.23
N LEU A 74 -26.28 -16.88 4.96
CA LEU A 74 -25.49 -16.22 6.00
C LEU A 74 -26.52 -15.60 6.95
N ASP A 75 -26.90 -16.34 7.99
CA ASP A 75 -27.57 -15.77 9.16
C ASP A 75 -26.57 -14.85 9.85
N LEU A 76 -26.47 -13.64 9.32
CA LEU A 76 -25.84 -12.50 9.94
C LEU A 76 -26.89 -11.86 10.85
N ASP A 77 -26.97 -12.34 12.09
CA ASP A 77 -27.59 -11.61 13.21
C ASP A 77 -26.68 -10.45 13.67
#